data_AF-A0A9E1K8F8-F1
#
_entry.id   AF-A0A9E1K8F8-F1
#
_cell.length_a   1.000
_cell.length_b   1.000
_cell.length_c   1.000
_cell.angle_alpha   90.00
_cell.angle_beta   90.00
_cell.angle_gamma   90.00
#
_symmetry.space_group_name_H-M   'P 1'
#
loop_
_entity.id
_entity.type
_entity.pdbx_description
1 polymer ?
#
loop_
_entity_poly.entity_id
_entity_poly.type
_entity_poly.pdbx_seq_one_letter_code
_entity_poly.pdbx_strand_id
1 'polypeptide(L)'
;MKIPKKKFYITTPIYYVNDVPHIGHAYTTIAADVTARYKRLNNYKVFFLTGTDEHGQKVLQAARELGIEPQDHVDKLHNRFKELWARLNISNDDFIRTTEKRHQTFVTHILQKLYDRKEIYKDSYEGWYCTPDERFWTEKDLVNGNCPDCNRRVEKIQEHNYFFKMGQHQDWLKKYIKSN
;
A
#
# COMPACT_ATOMS: atom_id res chain seq x y z
N MET A 1 -33.40 -14.27 12.10
CA MET A 1 -32.22 -13.38 12.09
C MET A 1 -32.69 -11.93 11.96
N LYS A 2 -32.15 -11.00 12.77
CA LYS A 2 -32.49 -9.56 12.65
C LYS A 2 -31.87 -9.00 11.37
N ILE A 3 -32.63 -8.19 10.63
CA ILE A 3 -32.15 -7.49 9.42
C ILE A 3 -31.09 -6.46 9.87
N PRO A 4 -29.90 -6.39 9.24
CA PRO A 4 -28.87 -5.43 9.62
C PRO A 4 -29.34 -3.99 9.37
N LYS A 5 -29.02 -3.08 10.31
CA LYS A 5 -29.46 -1.67 10.24
C LYS A 5 -28.83 -0.93 9.05
N LYS A 6 -27.52 -1.10 8.87
CA LYS A 6 -26.69 -0.45 7.83
C LYS A 6 -25.48 -1.32 7.49
N LYS A 7 -24.81 -1.02 6.38
CA LYS A 7 -23.50 -1.58 6.03
C LYS A 7 -22.39 -0.76 6.68
N PHE A 8 -21.30 -1.40 7.06
CA PHE A 8 -20.09 -0.73 7.55
C PHE A 8 -18.87 -1.42 6.96
N TYR A 9 -17.94 -0.64 6.40
CA TYR A 9 -16.70 -1.14 5.83
C TYR A 9 -15.54 -0.45 6.55
N ILE A 10 -14.57 -1.24 7.00
CA ILE A 10 -13.34 -0.76 7.62
C ILE A 10 -12.16 -1.53 7.07
N THR A 11 -11.06 -0.82 6.86
CA THR A 11 -9.80 -1.37 6.36
C THR A 11 -8.66 -1.00 7.30
N THR A 12 -7.70 -1.88 7.47
CA THR A 12 -6.34 -1.47 7.84
C THR A 12 -5.55 -1.16 6.58
N PRO A 13 -4.38 -0.49 6.69
CA PRO A 13 -3.38 -0.56 5.64
C PRO A 13 -3.03 -2.01 5.33
N ILE A 14 -2.71 -2.30 4.06
CA ILE A 14 -1.98 -3.52 3.73
C ILE A 14 -0.52 -3.33 4.16
N TYR A 15 0.03 -4.27 4.91
CA TYR A 15 1.35 -4.11 5.52
C TYR A 15 2.45 -4.60 4.57
N TYR A 16 3.54 -3.85 4.47
CA TYR A 16 4.67 -4.19 3.62
C TYR A 16 5.38 -5.44 4.15
N VAL A 17 5.47 -6.50 3.35
CA VAL A 17 6.08 -7.78 3.79
C VAL A 17 7.59 -7.77 3.61
N ASN A 18 8.26 -6.91 4.36
CA ASN A 18 9.72 -6.90 4.43
C ASN A 18 10.28 -7.49 5.71
N ASP A 19 9.49 -7.55 6.78
CA ASP A 19 9.94 -8.04 8.08
C ASP A 19 8.77 -8.58 8.92
N VAL A 20 9.09 -9.15 10.09
CA VAL A 20 8.12 -9.65 11.07
C VAL A 20 7.15 -8.56 11.52
N PRO A 21 5.88 -8.92 11.81
CA PRO A 21 4.94 -7.96 12.35
C PRO A 21 5.39 -7.40 13.71
N HIS A 22 5.33 -6.07 13.89
CA HIS A 22 5.65 -5.39 15.14
C HIS A 22 4.43 -4.69 15.78
N ILE A 23 4.65 -4.02 16.92
CA ILE A 23 3.58 -3.37 17.71
C ILE A 23 2.74 -2.36 16.92
N GLY A 24 3.36 -1.60 16.00
CA GLY A 24 2.62 -0.69 15.10
C GLY A 24 1.56 -1.37 14.23
N HIS A 25 1.85 -2.57 13.70
CA HIS A 25 0.87 -3.36 12.96
C HIS A 25 -0.24 -3.85 13.89
N ALA A 26 0.14 -4.35 15.08
CA ALA A 26 -0.84 -4.84 16.06
C ALA A 26 -1.81 -3.74 16.50
N TYR A 27 -1.32 -2.55 16.85
CA TYR A 27 -2.15 -1.43 17.30
C TYR A 27 -3.23 -1.07 16.28
N THR A 28 -2.82 -0.82 15.03
CA THR A 28 -3.73 -0.40 13.96
C THR A 28 -4.79 -1.47 13.69
N THR A 29 -4.39 -2.75 13.64
CA THR A 29 -5.31 -3.87 13.43
C THR A 29 -6.28 -4.06 14.59
N ILE A 30 -5.81 -3.91 15.85
CA ILE A 30 -6.67 -4.00 17.04
C ILE A 30 -7.68 -2.84 17.06
N ALA A 31 -7.28 -1.62 16.73
CA ALA A 31 -8.19 -0.48 16.67
C ALA A 31 -9.31 -0.68 15.63
N ALA A 32 -8.95 -1.21 14.45
CA ALA A 32 -9.92 -1.58 13.43
C ALA A 32 -10.83 -2.73 13.90
N ASP A 33 -10.29 -3.74 14.57
CA ASP A 33 -11.03 -4.89 15.09
C ASP A 33 -12.05 -4.48 16.16
N VAL A 34 -11.65 -3.67 17.14
CA VAL A 34 -12.54 -3.12 18.17
C VAL A 34 -13.71 -2.37 17.53
N THR A 35 -13.41 -1.55 16.51
CA THR A 35 -14.43 -0.81 15.75
C THR A 35 -15.37 -1.74 14.99
N ALA A 36 -14.83 -2.74 14.28
CA ALA A 36 -15.60 -3.72 13.54
C ALA A 36 -16.54 -4.50 14.48
N ARG A 37 -16.02 -5.00 15.61
CA ARG A 37 -16.80 -5.71 16.64
C ARG A 37 -17.89 -4.83 17.24
N TYR A 38 -17.56 -3.59 17.59
CA TYR A 38 -18.56 -2.63 18.08
C TYR A 38 -19.69 -2.41 17.07
N LYS A 39 -19.39 -2.28 15.77
CA LYS A 39 -20.42 -2.15 14.74
C LYS A 39 -21.24 -3.43 14.56
N ARG A 40 -20.62 -4.61 14.63
CA ARG A 40 -21.34 -5.91 14.62
C ARG A 40 -22.30 -6.01 15.82
N LEU A 41 -21.85 -5.64 17.02
CA LEU A 41 -22.69 -5.58 18.23
C LEU A 41 -23.89 -4.64 18.07
N ASN A 42 -23.71 -3.54 17.30
CA ASN A 42 -24.77 -2.60 16.96
C ASN A 42 -25.66 -3.03 15.77
N ASN A 43 -25.61 -4.31 15.37
CA ASN A 43 -26.40 -4.90 14.29
C ASN A 43 -26.11 -4.29 12.90
N TYR A 44 -24.86 -3.92 12.61
CA TYR A 44 -24.41 -3.56 11.27
C TYR A 44 -23.94 -4.80 10.49
N LYS A 45 -24.12 -4.80 9.17
CA LYS A 45 -23.42 -5.72 8.27
C LYS A 45 -22.01 -5.17 8.04
N VAL A 46 -21.04 -5.73 8.76
CA VAL A 46 -19.64 -5.29 8.72
C VAL A 46 -18.85 -6.10 7.69
N PHE A 47 -17.96 -5.41 6.98
CA PHE A 47 -16.83 -6.02 6.28
C PHE A 47 -15.55 -5.36 6.81
N PHE A 48 -14.62 -6.15 7.34
CA PHE A 48 -13.35 -5.71 7.87
C PHE A 48 -12.22 -6.36 7.04
N LEU A 49 -11.52 -5.55 6.25
CA LEU A 49 -10.41 -5.98 5.42
C LEU A 49 -9.05 -5.62 6.04
N THR A 50 -8.12 -6.57 6.00
CA THR A 50 -6.67 -6.33 6.20
C THR A 50 -5.90 -6.98 5.05
N GLY A 51 -4.59 -6.81 4.99
CA GLY A 51 -3.80 -7.51 3.97
C GLY A 51 -2.30 -7.28 4.05
N THR A 52 -1.61 -7.78 3.05
CA THR A 52 -0.16 -7.64 2.84
C THR A 52 0.13 -7.06 1.46
N ASP A 53 1.09 -6.13 1.43
CA ASP A 53 1.67 -5.63 0.19
C ASP A 53 2.97 -6.36 -0.11
N GLU A 54 2.94 -7.14 -1.18
CA GLU A 54 3.89 -8.20 -1.54
C GLU A 54 4.68 -7.90 -2.82
N HIS A 55 4.55 -6.69 -3.38
CA HIS A 55 5.32 -6.26 -4.54
C HIS A 55 6.41 -5.25 -4.14
N GLY A 56 7.43 -5.09 -4.98
CA GLY A 56 8.45 -4.05 -4.83
C GLY A 56 9.89 -4.57 -4.82
N GLN A 57 10.83 -3.66 -5.09
CA GLN A 57 12.24 -4.01 -5.23
C GLN A 57 12.85 -4.59 -3.95
N LYS A 58 12.47 -4.09 -2.76
CA LYS A 58 13.02 -4.60 -1.49
C LYS A 58 12.57 -6.03 -1.20
N VAL A 59 11.31 -6.38 -1.50
CA VAL A 59 10.81 -7.77 -1.41
C VAL A 59 11.61 -8.69 -2.34
N LEU A 60 11.84 -8.26 -3.58
CA LEU A 60 12.65 -9.01 -4.55
C LEU A 60 14.10 -9.16 -4.09
N GLN A 61 14.70 -8.10 -3.54
CA GLN A 61 16.07 -8.13 -3.03
C GLN A 61 16.21 -9.07 -1.82
N ALA A 62 15.29 -8.99 -0.86
CA ALA A 62 15.28 -9.87 0.31
C ALA A 62 15.15 -11.35 -0.09
N ALA A 63 14.29 -11.67 -1.06
CA ALA A 63 14.17 -13.03 -1.59
C ALA A 63 15.49 -13.52 -2.23
N ARG A 64 16.17 -12.67 -2.99
CA ARG A 64 17.46 -12.98 -3.62
C ARG A 64 18.57 -13.20 -2.58
N GLU A 65 18.65 -12.35 -1.56
CA GLU A 65 19.63 -12.49 -0.47
C GLU A 65 19.44 -13.79 0.32
N LEU A 66 18.19 -14.26 0.42
CA LEU A 66 17.84 -15.54 1.03
C LEU A 66 17.97 -16.74 0.08
N GLY A 67 18.24 -16.52 -1.21
CA GLY A 67 18.35 -17.59 -2.21
C GLY A 67 17.04 -18.33 -2.48
N ILE A 68 15.89 -17.66 -2.34
CA ILE A 68 14.55 -18.24 -2.54
C ILE A 68 13.75 -17.48 -3.59
N GLU A 69 12.69 -18.11 -4.12
CA GLU A 69 11.77 -17.43 -5.02
C GLU A 69 11.00 -16.30 -4.29
N PRO A 70 10.72 -15.16 -4.96
CA PRO A 70 9.99 -14.05 -4.34
C PRO A 70 8.61 -14.47 -3.80
N GLN A 71 7.92 -15.37 -4.51
CA GLN A 71 6.62 -15.88 -4.07
C GLN A 71 6.74 -16.67 -2.76
N ASP A 72 7.75 -17.53 -2.64
CA ASP A 72 8.00 -18.30 -1.41
C ASP A 72 8.34 -17.38 -0.23
N HIS A 73 9.05 -16.27 -0.50
CA HIS A 73 9.37 -15.27 0.52
C HIS A 73 8.11 -14.61 1.08
N VAL A 74 7.23 -14.10 0.22
CA VAL A 74 6.01 -13.42 0.64
C VAL A 74 4.96 -14.38 1.22
N ASP A 75 4.92 -15.62 0.76
CA ASP A 75 4.07 -16.68 1.34
C ASP A 75 4.45 -16.97 2.81
N LYS A 76 5.75 -17.04 3.11
CA LYS A 76 6.25 -17.22 4.49
C LYS A 76 5.88 -16.03 5.38
N LEU A 77 6.04 -14.80 4.89
CA LEU A 77 5.73 -13.59 5.66
C LEU A 77 4.23 -13.41 5.87
N HIS A 78 3.42 -13.71 4.86
CA HIS A 78 1.96 -13.74 4.98
C HIS A 78 1.51 -14.65 6.13
N ASN A 79 2.08 -15.86 6.24
CA ASN A 79 1.75 -16.79 7.32
C ASN A 79 2.05 -16.20 8.71
N ARG A 80 3.14 -15.45 8.88
CA ARG A 80 3.45 -14.77 10.16
C ARG A 80 2.38 -13.75 10.55
N PHE A 81 1.89 -12.96 9.59
CA PHE A 81 0.76 -12.04 9.84
C PHE A 81 -0.51 -12.80 10.20
N LYS A 82 -0.84 -13.86 9.45
CA LYS A 82 -2.03 -14.69 9.70
C LYS A 82 -2.01 -15.35 11.08
N GLU A 83 -0.87 -15.90 11.48
CA GLU A 83 -0.65 -16.48 12.80
C GLU A 83 -0.80 -15.43 13.91
N LEU A 84 -0.22 -14.24 13.72
CA LEU A 84 -0.37 -13.15 14.68
C LEU A 84 -1.83 -12.70 14.80
N TRP A 85 -2.55 -12.54 13.70
CA TRP A 85 -3.97 -12.18 13.72
C TRP A 85 -4.84 -13.24 14.38
N ALA A 86 -4.52 -14.52 14.20
CA ALA A 86 -5.17 -15.60 14.95
C ALA A 86 -4.88 -15.49 16.45
N ARG A 87 -3.63 -15.26 16.85
CA ARG A 87 -3.22 -15.09 18.26
C ARG A 87 -3.86 -13.87 18.93
N LEU A 88 -4.01 -12.77 18.19
CA LEU A 88 -4.68 -11.55 18.65
C LEU A 88 -6.20 -11.62 18.53
N ASN A 89 -6.75 -12.74 18.01
CA ASN A 89 -8.18 -12.94 17.78
C ASN A 89 -8.80 -11.80 16.93
N ILE A 90 -8.13 -11.43 15.84
CA ILE A 90 -8.64 -10.42 14.91
C ILE A 90 -9.80 -11.01 14.11
N SER A 91 -10.88 -10.25 13.99
CA SER A 91 -12.14 -10.64 13.34
C SER A 91 -12.29 -10.06 11.93
N ASN A 92 -11.19 -9.99 11.17
CA ASN A 92 -11.27 -9.56 9.78
C ASN A 92 -12.07 -10.57 8.95
N ASP A 93 -12.84 -10.08 7.98
CA ASP A 93 -13.66 -10.88 7.08
C ASP A 93 -12.87 -11.35 5.85
N ASP A 94 -11.81 -10.62 5.49
CA ASP A 94 -10.91 -10.97 4.39
C ASP A 94 -9.48 -10.53 4.72
N PHE A 95 -8.51 -11.21 4.12
CA PHE A 95 -7.09 -10.88 4.16
C PHE A 95 -6.61 -10.87 2.70
N ILE A 96 -6.44 -9.68 2.11
CA ILE A 96 -5.98 -9.54 0.73
C ILE A 96 -4.46 -9.63 0.64
N ARG A 97 -3.95 -10.34 -0.36
CA ARG A 97 -2.55 -10.32 -0.77
C ARG A 97 -2.42 -9.73 -2.16
N THR A 98 -1.46 -8.83 -2.38
CA THR A 98 -1.32 -8.17 -3.70
C THR A 98 -0.80 -9.12 -4.80
N THR A 99 -0.27 -10.29 -4.45
CA THR A 99 0.06 -11.38 -5.39
C THR A 99 -1.15 -12.17 -5.87
N GLU A 100 -2.33 -12.03 -5.24
CA GLU A 100 -3.51 -12.78 -5.66
C GLU A 100 -4.01 -12.35 -7.04
N LYS A 101 -4.48 -13.33 -7.83
CA LYS A 101 -4.99 -13.09 -9.19
C LYS A 101 -6.14 -12.07 -9.20
N ARG A 102 -7.03 -12.10 -8.20
CA ARG A 102 -8.15 -11.14 -8.09
C ARG A 102 -7.66 -9.70 -7.96
N HIS A 103 -6.55 -9.48 -7.25
CA HIS A 103 -5.95 -8.16 -7.09
C HIS A 103 -5.28 -7.71 -8.38
N GLN A 104 -4.44 -8.57 -8.96
CA GLN A 104 -3.75 -8.29 -10.24
C GLN A 104 -4.74 -7.96 -11.36
N THR A 105 -5.78 -8.77 -11.53
CA THR A 105 -6.80 -8.53 -12.56
C THR A 105 -7.50 -7.19 -12.36
N PHE A 106 -7.82 -6.82 -11.12
CA PHE A 106 -8.46 -5.53 -10.83
C PHE A 106 -7.51 -4.35 -11.11
N VAL A 107 -6.26 -4.43 -10.64
CA VAL A 107 -5.25 -3.38 -10.90
C VAL A 107 -5.01 -3.19 -12.39
N THR A 108 -4.81 -4.26 -13.15
CA THR A 108 -4.65 -4.20 -14.61
C THR A 108 -5.87 -3.58 -15.29
N HIS A 109 -7.08 -3.93 -14.85
CA HIS A 109 -8.31 -3.34 -15.39
C HIS A 109 -8.40 -1.83 -15.13
N ILE A 110 -8.06 -1.37 -13.91
CA ILE A 110 -8.08 0.06 -13.57
C ILE A 110 -7.01 0.82 -14.36
N LEU A 111 -5.79 0.28 -14.46
CA LEU A 111 -4.71 0.89 -15.25
C LEU A 111 -5.11 1.00 -16.72
N GLN A 112 -5.69 -0.04 -17.31
CA GLN A 112 -6.17 -0.01 -18.69
C GLN A 112 -7.23 1.08 -18.88
N LYS A 113 -8.19 1.18 -17.95
CA LYS A 113 -9.25 2.20 -18.01
C LYS A 113 -8.71 3.63 -17.94
N LEU A 114 -7.70 3.88 -17.10
CA LEU A 114 -7.05 5.20 -16.99
C LEU A 114 -6.20 5.50 -18.25
N TYR A 115 -5.56 4.48 -18.81
CA TYR A 115 -4.83 4.59 -20.07
C TYR A 115 -5.76 4.92 -21.26
N ASP A 116 -6.88 4.21 -21.39
CA ASP A 116 -7.89 4.44 -22.44
C ASP A 116 -8.50 5.85 -22.35
N ARG A 117 -8.57 6.41 -21.13
CA ARG A 117 -8.99 7.80 -20.87
C ARG A 117 -7.89 8.84 -21.13
N LYS A 118 -6.70 8.42 -21.54
CA LYS A 118 -5.52 9.28 -21.73
C LYS A 118 -5.09 10.01 -20.44
N GLU A 119 -5.42 9.44 -19.29
CA GLU A 119 -4.99 9.92 -17.97
C GLU A 119 -3.64 9.31 -17.55
N ILE A 120 -3.25 8.20 -18.18
CA ILE A 120 -1.88 7.67 -18.13
C ILE A 120 -1.15 8.05 -19.41
N TYR A 121 0.08 8.52 -19.29
CA TYR A 121 0.94 8.87 -20.42
C TYR A 121 2.37 8.41 -20.17
N LYS A 122 3.12 8.15 -21.24
CA LYS A 122 4.54 7.82 -21.15
C LYS A 122 5.36 9.10 -21.21
N ASP A 123 6.32 9.24 -20.32
CA ASP A 123 7.26 10.35 -20.32
C ASP A 123 8.63 9.87 -19.82
N SER A 124 9.65 10.69 -20.00
CA SER A 124 10.94 10.50 -19.32
C SER A 124 11.07 11.50 -18.20
N TYR A 125 11.47 11.02 -17.02
CA TYR A 125 11.81 11.88 -15.91
C TYR A 125 13.29 11.72 -15.61
N GLU A 126 13.98 12.85 -15.48
CA GLU A 126 15.37 12.93 -15.08
C GLU A 126 15.44 13.73 -13.80
N GLY A 127 16.00 13.14 -12.75
CA GLY A 127 16.07 13.77 -11.43
C GLY A 127 17.11 13.11 -10.53
N TRP A 128 17.36 13.74 -9.39
CA TRP A 128 18.28 13.22 -8.39
C TRP A 128 17.51 12.40 -7.37
N TYR A 129 17.71 11.10 -7.34
CA TYR A 129 16.95 10.16 -6.52
C TYR A 129 17.70 9.81 -5.24
N CYS A 130 16.99 9.83 -4.11
CA CYS A 130 17.48 9.31 -2.84
C CYS A 130 16.85 7.93 -2.57
N THR A 131 17.63 6.86 -2.76
CA THR A 131 17.15 5.48 -2.57
C THR A 131 16.63 5.20 -1.16
N PRO A 132 17.27 5.67 -0.06
CA PRO A 132 16.74 5.47 1.29
C PRO A 132 15.38 6.13 1.56
N ASP A 133 15.14 7.32 0.99
CA ASP A 133 13.92 8.10 1.23
C ASP A 133 12.86 7.88 0.13
N GLU A 134 13.19 7.09 -0.89
CA GLU A 134 12.36 6.77 -2.07
C GLU A 134 11.78 8.02 -2.76
N ARG A 135 12.61 9.05 -2.88
CA ARG A 135 12.18 10.39 -3.31
C ARG A 135 13.13 11.01 -4.34
N PHE A 136 12.53 11.71 -5.31
CA PHE A 136 13.23 12.54 -6.28
C PHE A 136 13.37 13.99 -5.82
N TRP A 137 14.51 14.58 -6.17
CA TRP A 137 14.89 15.96 -5.95
C TRP A 137 15.27 16.62 -7.27
N THR A 138 15.01 17.92 -7.39
CA THR A 138 15.64 18.72 -8.43
C THR A 138 17.05 19.10 -8.00
N GLU A 139 17.92 19.45 -8.94
CA GLU A 139 19.30 19.85 -8.63
C GLU A 139 19.37 21.03 -7.66
N LYS A 140 18.37 21.93 -7.69
CA LYS A 140 18.28 23.10 -6.81
C LYS A 140 17.90 22.75 -5.37
N ASP A 141 17.26 21.60 -5.17
CA ASP A 141 16.84 21.13 -3.83
C ASP A 141 17.97 20.40 -3.10
N LEU A 142 19.07 20.07 -3.79
CA LEU A 142 20.19 19.34 -3.20
C LEU A 142 21.04 20.25 -2.31
N VAL A 143 21.50 19.67 -1.21
CA VAL A 143 22.47 20.32 -0.31
C VAL A 143 23.83 19.70 -0.58
N ASN A 144 24.74 20.45 -1.23
CA ASN A 144 26.07 19.96 -1.62
C ASN A 144 26.05 18.64 -2.42
N GLY A 145 25.03 18.46 -3.29
CA GLY A 145 24.87 17.22 -4.07
C GLY A 145 24.31 16.03 -3.28
N ASN A 146 23.77 16.26 -2.08
CA ASN A 146 23.13 15.25 -1.23
C ASN A 146 21.63 15.53 -1.04
N CYS A 147 20.90 14.51 -0.60
CA CYS A 147 19.50 14.60 -0.21
C CYS A 147 19.33 15.64 0.93
N PRO A 148 18.43 16.62 0.83
CA PRO A 148 18.20 17.61 1.89
C PRO A 148 17.61 16.98 3.17
N ASP A 149 16.86 15.88 3.05
CA ASP A 149 16.16 15.26 4.18
C ASP A 149 17.12 14.36 5.01
N CYS A 150 17.98 13.56 4.37
CA CYS A 150 18.86 12.60 5.06
C CYS A 150 20.37 12.84 4.90
N ASN A 151 20.77 13.86 4.12
CA ASN A 151 22.15 14.25 3.83
C ASN A 151 23.03 13.14 3.22
N ARG A 152 22.43 12.09 2.64
CA ARG A 152 23.13 11.04 1.89
C ARG A 152 23.24 11.40 0.42
N ARG A 153 24.19 10.79 -0.28
CA ARG A 153 24.36 10.96 -1.73
C ARG A 153 23.09 10.55 -2.47
N VAL A 154 22.75 11.36 -3.46
CA VAL A 154 21.70 11.07 -4.44
C VAL A 154 22.32 10.58 -5.72
N GLU A 155 21.56 9.82 -6.49
CA GLU A 155 21.97 9.33 -7.80
C GLU A 155 21.13 10.00 -8.88
N LYS A 156 21.77 10.42 -9.97
CA LYS A 156 21.04 10.96 -11.11
C LYS A 156 20.40 9.80 -11.86
N ILE A 157 19.08 9.74 -11.85
CA ILE A 157 18.31 8.69 -12.52
C ILE A 157 17.52 9.33 -13.65
N GLN A 158 17.62 8.73 -14.83
CA GLN A 158 16.76 9.01 -15.97
C GLN A 158 15.92 7.77 -16.24
N GLU A 159 14.63 7.85 -15.98
CA GLU A 159 13.71 6.73 -16.15
C GLU A 159 12.59 7.09 -17.13
N HIS A 160 12.28 6.14 -18.00
CA HIS A 160 11.15 6.21 -18.91
C HIS A 160 9.97 5.48 -18.26
N ASN A 161 9.05 6.22 -17.67
CA ASN A 161 7.96 5.68 -16.88
C ASN A 161 6.59 6.06 -17.46
N TYR A 162 5.56 5.37 -16.98
CA TYR A 162 4.17 5.76 -17.17
C TYR A 162 3.73 6.63 -15.99
N PHE A 163 3.20 7.80 -16.29
CA PHE A 163 2.75 8.78 -15.31
C PHE A 163 1.24 8.92 -15.34
N PHE A 164 0.64 9.08 -14.16
CA PHE A 164 -0.76 9.45 -14.01
C PHE A 164 -0.90 10.96 -13.92
N LYS A 165 -1.86 11.55 -14.64
CA LYS A 165 -2.17 12.99 -14.65
C LYS A 165 -2.86 13.45 -13.35
N MET A 166 -2.25 13.18 -12.20
CA MET A 166 -2.79 13.49 -10.87
C MET A 166 -3.13 14.98 -10.70
N GLY A 167 -2.36 15.88 -11.32
CA GLY A 167 -2.59 17.32 -11.28
C GLY A 167 -3.98 17.74 -11.78
N GLN A 168 -4.57 17.00 -12.74
CA GLN A 168 -5.92 17.29 -13.24
C GLN A 168 -7.02 17.06 -12.18
N HIS A 169 -6.73 16.26 -11.15
CA HIS A 169 -7.67 15.90 -10.09
C HIS A 169 -7.51 16.75 -8.82
N GLN A 170 -6.50 17.62 -8.78
CA GLN A 170 -6.13 18.35 -7.56
C GLN A 170 -7.25 19.26 -7.04
N ASP A 171 -7.88 20.05 -7.90
CA ASP A 171 -8.91 20.99 -7.47
C ASP A 171 -10.21 20.29 -7.08
N TRP A 172 -10.55 19.20 -7.77
CA TRP A 172 -11.64 18.32 -7.36
C TRP A 172 -11.40 17.73 -5.97
N LEU A 173 -10.19 17.21 -5.71
CA LEU A 173 -9.82 16.63 -4.42
C LEU A 173 -9.87 17.68 -3.29
N LYS A 174 -9.31 18.88 -3.51
CA LYS A 174 -9.39 20.00 -2.56
C LYS A 174 -10.84 20.36 -2.22
N LYS A 175 -11.69 20.46 -3.24
CA LYS A 175 -13.11 20.78 -3.06
C LYS A 175 -13.81 19.69 -2.25
N TYR A 176 -13.58 18.42 -2.60
CA TYR A 176 -14.19 17.27 -1.94
C TYR A 176 -13.83 17.21 -0.45
N ILE A 177 -12.56 17.44 -0.08
CA ILE A 177 -12.11 17.47 1.32
C ILE A 177 -12.78 18.61 2.10
N LYS A 178 -13.01 19.77 1.48
CA LYS A 178 -13.66 20.91 2.14
C LYS A 178 -15.18 20.75 2.30
N SER A 179 -15.80 19.86 1.54
CA SER A 179 -17.26 19.72 1.47
C SER A 179 -17.83 18.49 2.21
N ASN A 180 -16.97 17.66 2.81
CA ASN A 180 -17.36 16.49 3.62
C ASN A 180 -16.83 16.65 5.04
#